data_AF-A0A061ITT2-F1
#
_entry.id   AF-A0A061ITT2-F1
#
_cell.length_a   1.000
_cell.length_b   1.000
_cell.length_c   1.000
_cell.angle_alpha   90.00
_cell.angle_beta   90.00
_cell.angle_gamma   90.00
#
_symmetry.space_group_name_H-M   'P 1'
#
loop_
_entity.id
_entity.type
_entity.pdbx_description
1 polymer ?
#
loop_
_entity_poly.entity_id
_entity_poly.type
_entity_poly.pdbx_seq_one_letter_code
_entity_poly.pdbx_strand_id
1 'polypeptide(L)'
;MYRCCCLSGAYCGGVGCLFFFCRIFFSFLFFVMRKRFVPLRLLRLLLPPLMLLLMSKRKQHGQFLQAMCHPRCSTSFLPLAVFLLLLMCCAAGCLADAPALKHRCGFVKMMGRAPPTTAVVRDVPRRGQGAMQAYTVAAQDEESEWAPIRIKVSVKDMDDPSKHCFPGSHWHLVSGNWEECTEDIMLTEEKKDIVLRQLLPAAIKLHAERLSVRPVRGPIRIPYDGMEVCSRFTIPPWHHTIGVSGADMILYVDTVVSEGTVAWANVCVTLEDGRPFAGVVNFNPRHVRPTHADLGTAVHEMAHALGFLSSCFFHFNMVSRVPNVRGKKEVWVISSPRVKALARQYHNCPTLEGMELEDGGGGGARLQHWEELSARDELMSPGSAIAYYSALTLAAFEDMGVYRANYSMAEPLRWGNNSGCGLMENKCFVNGHTDYPELFCTQPFN
;
A
#
# COMPACT_ATOMS: atom_id res chain seq x y z
N MET A 1 -0.09 40.83 -15.03
CA MET A 1 -1.01 40.57 -13.90
C MET A 1 -1.94 39.44 -14.32
N TYR A 2 -1.63 38.19 -13.94
CA TYR A 2 -2.41 37.02 -14.37
C TYR A 2 -2.75 36.16 -13.16
N ARG A 3 -4.03 35.80 -13.02
CA ARG A 3 -4.48 34.74 -12.13
C ARG A 3 -4.51 33.44 -12.92
N CYS A 4 -3.85 32.39 -12.42
CA CYS A 4 -4.17 31.02 -12.79
C CYS A 4 -4.96 30.41 -11.63
N CYS A 5 -6.15 29.89 -11.91
CA CYS A 5 -6.95 29.18 -10.92
C CYS A 5 -6.46 27.73 -10.83
N CYS A 6 -5.97 27.31 -9.67
CA CYS A 6 -5.93 25.90 -9.31
C CYS A 6 -7.39 25.47 -9.04
N LEU A 7 -8.09 25.03 -10.09
CA LEU A 7 -9.46 24.56 -9.99
C LEU A 7 -9.46 23.11 -9.50
N SER A 8 -9.94 22.92 -8.27
CA SER A 8 -10.30 21.62 -7.71
C SER A 8 -11.25 20.86 -8.64
N GLY A 9 -11.03 19.57 -8.82
CA GLY A 9 -11.84 18.73 -9.71
C GLY A 9 -13.30 18.67 -9.29
N ALA A 10 -14.18 19.32 -10.06
CA ALA A 10 -15.62 19.18 -9.96
C ALA A 10 -16.14 18.31 -11.11
N TYR A 11 -16.79 17.20 -10.80
CA TYR A 11 -17.46 16.36 -11.80
C TYR A 11 -18.70 17.08 -12.36
N CYS A 12 -18.67 17.44 -13.64
CA CYS A 12 -19.86 17.83 -14.39
C CYS A 12 -20.20 16.73 -15.40
N GLY A 13 -21.38 16.12 -15.27
CA GLY A 13 -21.89 15.16 -16.25
C GLY A 13 -22.30 15.84 -17.56
N GLY A 14 -21.99 15.23 -18.69
CA GLY A 14 -22.39 15.69 -20.02
C GLY A 14 -22.77 14.51 -20.91
N VAL A 15 -24.04 14.41 -21.29
CA VAL A 15 -24.56 13.32 -22.14
C VAL A 15 -24.59 13.77 -23.60
N GLY A 16 -24.00 13.00 -24.51
CA GLY A 16 -24.36 13.07 -25.93
C GLY A 16 -23.27 12.76 -26.95
N CYS A 17 -23.71 12.23 -28.09
CA CYS A 17 -23.07 12.33 -29.41
C CYS A 17 -21.63 11.80 -29.59
N LEU A 18 -21.47 10.47 -29.58
CA LEU A 18 -20.57 9.80 -30.54
C LEU A 18 -20.98 8.36 -30.91
N PHE A 19 -22.29 8.14 -31.10
CA PHE A 19 -22.76 7.02 -31.94
C PHE A 19 -22.47 7.33 -33.40
N PHE A 20 -21.47 6.69 -34.00
CA PHE A 20 -21.45 6.14 -35.38
C PHE A 20 -20.10 5.40 -35.60
N PHE A 21 -20.00 4.54 -36.63
CA PHE A 21 -18.79 3.79 -37.01
C PHE A 21 -18.19 2.77 -36.00
N CYS A 22 -19.02 1.83 -35.52
CA CYS A 22 -18.52 0.46 -35.25
C CYS A 22 -19.58 -0.65 -35.48
N ARG A 23 -20.18 -0.66 -36.67
CA ARG A 23 -20.83 -1.85 -37.25
C ARG A 23 -20.12 -2.18 -38.57
N ILE A 24 -20.17 -3.46 -38.97
CA ILE A 24 -19.35 -4.10 -40.03
C ILE A 24 -17.98 -4.57 -39.51
N PHE A 25 -17.97 -5.61 -38.65
CA PHE A 25 -16.90 -6.63 -38.63
C PHE A 25 -17.29 -7.97 -37.94
N PHE A 26 -18.60 -8.30 -37.89
CA PHE A 26 -19.12 -9.48 -37.18
C PHE A 26 -20.16 -10.29 -37.98
N SER A 27 -19.88 -10.54 -39.27
CA SER A 27 -20.75 -11.35 -40.16
C SER A 27 -19.98 -12.24 -41.17
N PHE A 28 -18.81 -12.78 -40.82
CA PHE A 28 -18.03 -13.65 -41.72
C PHE A 28 -17.35 -14.86 -41.07
N LEU A 29 -17.98 -15.46 -40.05
CA LEU A 29 -17.55 -16.77 -39.51
C LEU A 29 -18.71 -17.67 -39.08
N PHE A 30 -19.79 -17.67 -39.87
CA PHE A 30 -21.02 -18.45 -39.58
C PHE A 30 -21.58 -19.24 -40.77
N PHE A 31 -20.72 -19.62 -41.71
CA PHE A 31 -21.02 -20.60 -42.76
C PHE A 31 -19.82 -21.53 -42.98
N VAL A 32 -20.08 -22.74 -43.48
CA VAL A 32 -19.10 -23.86 -43.60
C VAL A 32 -18.59 -24.38 -42.25
N MET A 33 -19.37 -25.27 -41.62
CA MET A 33 -18.94 -26.54 -41.02
C MET A 33 -20.15 -27.29 -40.42
N ARG A 34 -20.96 -27.94 -41.28
CA ARG A 34 -22.16 -28.67 -40.85
C ARG A 34 -22.31 -30.01 -41.59
N LYS A 35 -21.87 -31.13 -40.99
CA LYS A 35 -22.28 -32.49 -41.40
C LYS A 35 -21.92 -33.58 -40.36
N ARG A 36 -22.95 -34.05 -39.63
CA ARG A 36 -23.05 -35.35 -38.92
C ARG A 36 -22.09 -35.52 -37.71
N PHE A 37 -22.40 -36.24 -36.62
CA PHE A 37 -23.41 -37.28 -36.39
C PHE A 37 -24.36 -36.99 -35.19
N VAL A 38 -25.27 -37.95 -34.90
CA VAL A 38 -26.35 -37.91 -33.89
C VAL A 38 -25.92 -38.65 -32.60
N PRO A 39 -26.37 -38.26 -31.39
CA PRO A 39 -25.86 -38.80 -30.11
C PRO A 39 -26.58 -40.06 -29.61
N LEU A 40 -25.97 -40.73 -28.61
CA LEU A 40 -26.59 -41.76 -27.77
C LEU A 40 -26.45 -41.39 -26.28
N ARG A 41 -27.26 -41.99 -25.40
CA ARG A 41 -27.43 -41.63 -23.97
C ARG A 41 -27.68 -42.90 -23.13
N LEU A 42 -27.46 -42.82 -21.80
CA LEU A 42 -27.78 -43.85 -20.77
C LEU A 42 -26.89 -45.14 -20.84
N LEU A 43 -26.65 -45.94 -19.77
CA LEU A 43 -27.09 -45.90 -18.36
C LEU A 43 -26.05 -46.55 -17.38
N ARG A 44 -25.93 -45.98 -16.17
CA ARG A 44 -25.49 -46.48 -14.83
C ARG A 44 -24.72 -47.82 -14.59
N LEU A 45 -23.96 -47.81 -13.47
CA LEU A 45 -23.99 -48.70 -12.26
C LEU A 45 -22.77 -49.60 -11.89
N LEU A 46 -22.45 -49.56 -10.58
CA LEU A 46 -21.69 -50.50 -9.71
C LEU A 46 -20.14 -50.40 -9.53
N LEU A 47 -19.74 -50.79 -8.31
CA LEU A 47 -18.40 -50.87 -7.66
C LEU A 47 -18.36 -52.23 -6.88
N PRO A 48 -17.33 -52.55 -6.05
CA PRO A 48 -16.08 -53.28 -6.35
C PRO A 48 -16.06 -54.62 -5.54
N PRO A 49 -15.04 -55.09 -4.77
CA PRO A 49 -13.55 -55.06 -4.83
C PRO A 49 -12.85 -56.46 -4.61
N LEU A 50 -11.50 -56.53 -4.73
CA LEU A 50 -10.53 -57.42 -4.00
C LEU A 50 -9.09 -56.95 -4.42
N MET A 51 -8.05 -56.72 -3.57
CA MET A 51 -7.26 -57.59 -2.64
C MET A 51 -6.56 -58.77 -3.37
N LEU A 52 -5.24 -59.09 -3.31
CA LEU A 52 -4.04 -58.73 -2.50
C LEU A 52 -2.87 -58.24 -3.43
N LEU A 53 -1.76 -57.55 -3.07
CA LEU A 53 -0.79 -57.55 -1.95
C LEU A 53 0.36 -58.59 -2.04
N LEU A 54 1.58 -58.19 -2.50
CA LEU A 54 2.92 -58.36 -1.84
C LEU A 54 4.15 -58.13 -2.77
N MET A 55 5.37 -58.13 -2.18
CA MET A 55 6.67 -57.68 -2.76
C MET A 55 7.71 -58.81 -2.91
N SER A 56 8.85 -58.59 -3.62
CA SER A 56 10.24 -58.67 -3.05
C SER A 56 11.44 -58.69 -4.05
N LYS A 57 12.44 -57.79 -3.81
CA LYS A 57 13.93 -57.89 -3.93
C LYS A 57 14.74 -58.42 -5.16
N ARG A 58 15.61 -57.50 -5.66
CA ARG A 58 17.12 -57.55 -5.87
C ARG A 58 17.86 -58.48 -6.88
N LYS A 59 18.54 -57.81 -7.84
CA LYS A 59 20.01 -57.79 -8.21
C LYS A 59 20.86 -59.07 -8.43
N GLN A 60 21.52 -59.15 -9.62
CA GLN A 60 22.99 -59.34 -9.93
C GLN A 60 23.22 -59.35 -11.47
N HIS A 61 24.41 -59.28 -12.11
CA HIS A 61 25.81 -58.98 -11.68
C HIS A 61 26.31 -57.65 -12.35
N GLY A 62 27.28 -57.44 -13.29
CA GLY A 62 28.46 -58.14 -13.87
C GLY A 62 28.70 -57.88 -15.39
N GLN A 63 29.92 -57.87 -15.98
CA GLN A 63 31.31 -57.63 -15.50
C GLN A 63 32.31 -57.44 -16.71
N PHE A 64 33.47 -56.75 -16.51
CA PHE A 64 34.73 -56.70 -17.35
C PHE A 64 34.66 -56.01 -18.75
N LEU A 65 35.62 -55.18 -19.24
CA LEU A 65 37.11 -55.22 -19.48
C LEU A 65 37.51 -56.11 -20.69
N GLN A 66 38.45 -55.79 -21.61
CA GLN A 66 39.53 -54.77 -21.75
C GLN A 66 39.71 -54.47 -23.31
N ALA A 67 40.71 -53.82 -23.98
CA ALA A 67 42.04 -53.22 -23.74
C ALA A 67 42.38 -52.09 -24.78
N MET A 68 43.61 -52.01 -25.35
CA MET A 68 44.08 -50.94 -26.30
C MET A 68 45.10 -51.45 -27.37
N CYS A 69 45.23 -50.75 -28.52
CA CYS A 69 46.52 -50.59 -29.26
C CYS A 69 46.51 -49.46 -30.32
N HIS A 70 47.70 -49.09 -30.84
CA HIS A 70 48.02 -48.02 -31.84
C HIS A 70 48.71 -48.64 -33.11
N PRO A 71 49.15 -47.94 -34.21
CA PRO A 71 49.53 -46.51 -34.35
C PRO A 71 49.24 -45.74 -35.70
N ARG A 72 49.48 -44.40 -35.65
CA ARG A 72 49.94 -43.41 -36.67
C ARG A 72 49.78 -43.62 -38.21
N CYS A 73 49.20 -42.60 -38.88
CA CYS A 73 49.79 -41.95 -40.08
C CYS A 73 49.27 -40.49 -40.27
N SER A 74 49.77 -39.76 -41.28
CA SER A 74 49.93 -38.28 -41.28
C SER A 74 48.97 -37.45 -42.17
N THR A 75 48.88 -36.15 -41.87
CA THR A 75 48.33 -35.02 -42.71
C THR A 75 46.82 -35.00 -42.98
N SER A 76 46.16 -33.85 -43.25
CA SER A 76 46.67 -32.49 -43.56
C SER A 76 45.92 -31.37 -42.81
N PHE A 77 46.56 -30.21 -42.63
CA PHE A 77 46.01 -29.03 -41.96
C PHE A 77 45.41 -28.05 -42.98
N LEU A 78 44.09 -27.77 -42.90
CA LEU A 78 43.47 -26.67 -43.67
C LEU A 78 42.19 -26.01 -43.10
N PRO A 79 41.38 -26.58 -42.16
CA PRO A 79 40.16 -25.91 -41.70
C PRO A 79 40.38 -24.92 -40.53
N LEU A 80 41.47 -25.07 -39.76
CA LEU A 80 41.61 -24.37 -38.47
C LEU A 80 41.81 -22.85 -38.60
N ALA A 81 42.54 -22.40 -39.64
CA ALA A 81 42.78 -20.98 -39.88
C ALA A 81 41.49 -20.22 -40.24
N VAL A 82 40.60 -20.85 -41.03
CA VAL A 82 39.29 -20.28 -41.41
C VAL A 82 38.40 -20.12 -40.17
N PHE A 83 38.42 -21.11 -39.27
CA PHE A 83 37.64 -21.08 -38.04
C PHE A 83 38.12 -19.99 -37.05
N LEU A 84 39.43 -19.76 -36.96
CA LEU A 84 40.02 -18.73 -36.10
C LEU A 84 39.79 -17.30 -36.63
N LEU A 85 39.81 -17.11 -37.96
CA LEU A 85 39.48 -15.81 -38.58
C LEU A 85 38.03 -15.38 -38.28
N LEU A 86 37.08 -16.31 -38.35
CA LEU A 86 35.68 -16.04 -38.01
C LEU A 86 35.47 -15.64 -36.54
N LEU A 87 36.25 -16.21 -35.61
CA LEU A 87 36.14 -15.88 -34.18
C LEU A 87 36.70 -14.48 -33.85
N MET A 88 37.75 -14.03 -34.53
CA MET A 88 38.33 -12.70 -34.29
C MET A 88 37.45 -11.55 -34.81
N CYS A 89 36.69 -11.76 -35.89
CA CYS A 89 35.75 -10.77 -36.42
C CYS A 89 34.54 -10.48 -35.49
N CYS A 90 34.29 -11.30 -34.47
CA CYS A 90 33.23 -11.07 -33.48
C CYS A 90 33.70 -10.36 -32.20
N ALA A 91 34.99 -9.99 -32.11
CA ALA A 91 35.60 -9.47 -30.88
C ALA A 91 36.19 -8.04 -30.99
N ALA A 92 36.15 -7.41 -32.16
CA ALA A 92 36.69 -6.07 -32.39
C ALA A 92 35.81 -5.24 -33.34
N GLY A 93 35.03 -4.31 -32.77
CA GLY A 93 34.05 -3.48 -33.48
C GLY A 93 32.69 -3.49 -32.77
N CYS A 94 32.14 -2.39 -32.24
CA CYS A 94 32.58 -0.99 -32.29
C CYS A 94 32.52 -0.31 -30.91
N LEU A 95 33.34 0.72 -30.74
CA LEU A 95 33.15 1.79 -29.75
C LEU A 95 32.74 3.07 -30.51
N ALA A 96 31.95 3.93 -29.86
CA ALA A 96 31.21 5.07 -30.42
C ALA A 96 30.13 4.67 -31.46
N ASP A 97 29.01 5.38 -31.59
CA ASP A 97 28.62 6.66 -30.97
C ASP A 97 27.15 6.65 -30.44
N ALA A 98 26.72 7.72 -29.77
CA ALA A 98 25.41 7.88 -29.12
C ALA A 98 24.67 9.16 -29.62
N PRO A 99 23.42 9.50 -29.17
CA PRO A 99 22.48 8.75 -28.32
C PRO A 99 21.05 8.60 -28.92
N ALA A 100 20.29 7.58 -28.51
CA ALA A 100 18.86 7.44 -28.86
C ALA A 100 18.01 6.73 -27.77
N LEU A 101 17.45 7.55 -26.87
CA LEU A 101 16.34 7.32 -25.94
C LEU A 101 15.56 5.96 -26.03
N LYS A 102 15.78 5.03 -25.08
CA LYS A 102 14.79 4.02 -24.60
C LYS A 102 15.30 3.19 -23.40
N HIS A 103 15.04 3.65 -22.18
CA HIS A 103 15.19 2.79 -20.99
C HIS A 103 13.90 2.03 -20.71
N ARG A 104 13.97 0.69 -20.77
CA ARG A 104 12.96 -0.23 -20.20
C ARG A 104 13.46 -0.81 -18.87
N CYS A 105 12.54 -1.24 -18.01
CA CYS A 105 12.79 -1.62 -16.63
C CYS A 105 13.89 -2.69 -16.45
N GLY A 106 14.86 -2.41 -15.56
CA GLY A 106 15.78 -3.41 -15.01
C GLY A 106 15.47 -3.63 -13.52
N PHE A 107 14.53 -4.54 -13.20
CA PHE A 107 14.11 -4.82 -11.82
C PHE A 107 14.49 -6.24 -11.35
N VAL A 108 15.68 -6.74 -11.73
CA VAL A 108 16.19 -8.05 -11.26
C VAL A 108 17.69 -8.01 -10.97
N LYS A 109 18.06 -7.31 -9.88
CA LYS A 109 19.27 -7.57 -9.06
C LYS A 109 19.28 -6.62 -7.86
N MET A 110 18.93 -7.12 -6.67
CA MET A 110 19.28 -6.66 -5.31
C MET A 110 18.42 -7.42 -4.28
N MET A 111 18.49 -8.76 -4.27
CA MET A 111 17.99 -9.58 -3.16
C MET A 111 19.13 -10.49 -2.69
N GLY A 112 19.88 -9.98 -1.70
CA GLY A 112 21.12 -10.59 -1.21
C GLY A 112 21.09 -11.05 0.26
N ARG A 113 19.96 -10.87 0.95
CA ARG A 113 19.63 -11.43 2.26
C ARG A 113 18.12 -11.30 2.46
N ALA A 114 17.43 -12.41 2.73
CA ALA A 114 16.04 -12.36 3.16
C ALA A 114 15.99 -12.23 4.70
N PRO A 115 15.12 -11.37 5.26
CA PRO A 115 14.75 -11.44 6.67
C PRO A 115 14.09 -12.79 7.00
N PRO A 116 14.05 -13.21 8.29
CA PRO A 116 13.28 -14.38 8.70
C PRO A 116 11.79 -14.22 8.36
N THR A 117 11.09 -15.33 8.12
CA THR A 117 9.69 -15.31 7.67
C THR A 117 8.73 -14.99 8.82
N THR A 118 8.37 -13.71 8.94
CA THR A 118 7.34 -13.23 9.86
C THR A 118 5.98 -13.88 9.55
N ALA A 119 5.53 -14.77 10.43
CA ALA A 119 4.19 -15.34 10.36
C ALA A 119 3.16 -14.40 11.02
N VAL A 120 2.06 -14.13 10.31
CA VAL A 120 0.90 -13.43 10.86
C VAL A 120 -0.14 -14.46 11.31
N VAL A 121 -0.43 -14.50 12.60
CA VAL A 121 -1.43 -15.42 13.17
C VAL A 121 -2.76 -14.68 13.39
N ARG A 122 -3.87 -15.30 12.95
CA ARG A 122 -5.24 -14.83 13.15
C ARG A 122 -5.86 -15.51 14.36
N ASP A 123 -6.27 -14.75 15.37
CA ASP A 123 -7.01 -15.31 16.51
C ASP A 123 -8.36 -15.87 16.06
N VAL A 124 -8.73 -17.05 16.57
CA VAL A 124 -10.06 -17.66 16.34
C VAL A 124 -10.99 -17.23 17.47
N PRO A 125 -12.17 -16.63 17.19
CA PRO A 125 -13.09 -16.17 18.23
C PRO A 125 -13.54 -17.29 19.18
N ARG A 126 -13.53 -17.03 20.48
CA ARG A 126 -14.14 -17.93 21.48
C ARG A 126 -15.65 -17.65 21.57
N ARG A 127 -16.45 -18.71 21.76
CA ARG A 127 -17.92 -18.63 21.84
C ARG A 127 -18.36 -17.51 22.80
N GLY A 128 -19.13 -16.55 22.28
CA GLY A 128 -19.62 -15.37 23.02
C GLY A 128 -18.97 -14.06 22.60
N GLN A 129 -17.81 -14.07 21.93
CA GLN A 129 -17.24 -12.88 21.31
C GLN A 129 -17.84 -12.68 19.90
N GLY A 130 -18.23 -11.45 19.58
CA GLY A 130 -18.49 -11.03 18.19
C GLY A 130 -17.21 -11.06 17.35
N ALA A 131 -17.30 -10.76 16.05
CA ALA A 131 -16.24 -10.95 15.06
C ALA A 131 -15.05 -9.95 15.16
N MET A 132 -14.48 -9.78 16.36
CA MET A 132 -13.19 -9.11 16.54
C MET A 132 -12.09 -9.95 15.91
N GLN A 133 -11.36 -9.35 14.99
CA GLN A 133 -10.21 -9.98 14.36
C GLN A 133 -8.90 -9.43 14.94
N ALA A 134 -7.90 -10.29 15.01
CA ALA A 134 -6.58 -9.97 15.51
C ALA A 134 -5.52 -10.52 14.57
N TYR A 135 -4.44 -9.77 14.42
CA TYR A 135 -3.28 -10.17 13.64
C TYR A 135 -2.06 -9.96 14.53
N THR A 136 -1.39 -11.05 14.89
CA THR A 136 -0.15 -10.99 15.67
C THR A 136 1.03 -11.33 14.80
N VAL A 137 2.02 -10.44 14.81
CA VAL A 137 3.37 -10.66 14.26
C VAL A 137 4.19 -11.35 15.35
N ALA A 138 4.70 -12.55 15.07
CA ALA A 138 5.56 -13.25 16.01
C ALA A 138 6.96 -12.61 16.05
N ALA A 139 7.31 -11.98 17.17
CA ALA A 139 8.67 -11.55 17.44
C ALA A 139 9.54 -12.74 17.86
N GLN A 140 10.81 -12.70 17.48
CA GLN A 140 11.88 -13.40 18.19
C GLN A 140 12.55 -12.40 19.15
N ASP A 141 13.27 -12.91 20.15
CA ASP A 141 13.94 -12.19 21.26
C ASP A 141 13.01 -11.72 22.41
N GLU A 142 13.08 -12.40 23.55
CA GLU A 142 12.19 -12.20 24.72
C GLU A 142 12.63 -11.09 25.70
N GLU A 143 13.70 -10.34 25.40
CA GLU A 143 14.26 -9.30 26.30
C GLU A 143 14.07 -7.84 25.81
N SER A 144 13.32 -7.62 24.73
CA SER A 144 13.02 -6.25 24.26
C SER A 144 11.82 -5.64 24.99
N GLU A 145 12.00 -4.43 25.56
CA GLU A 145 10.89 -3.59 26.07
C GLU A 145 9.89 -3.19 24.96
N TRP A 146 10.31 -3.28 23.70
CA TRP A 146 9.58 -2.91 22.51
C TRP A 146 9.19 -4.14 21.69
N ALA A 147 7.92 -4.28 21.35
CA ALA A 147 7.42 -5.35 20.48
C ALA A 147 6.53 -4.81 19.35
N PRO A 148 6.38 -5.54 18.22
CA PRO A 148 5.46 -5.19 17.13
C PRO A 148 4.05 -4.85 17.60
N ILE A 149 3.48 -3.74 17.11
CA ILE A 149 2.19 -3.24 17.58
C ILE A 149 1.02 -4.20 17.32
N ARG A 150 0.25 -4.53 18.37
CA ARG A 150 -0.92 -5.43 18.31
C ARG A 150 -2.20 -4.64 18.07
N ILE A 151 -2.61 -4.51 16.82
CA ILE A 151 -3.87 -3.83 16.45
C ILE A 151 -5.01 -4.86 16.43
N LYS A 152 -6.05 -4.65 17.25
CA LYS A 152 -7.30 -5.43 17.23
C LYS A 152 -8.38 -4.63 16.51
N VAL A 153 -9.21 -5.28 15.69
CA VAL A 153 -10.24 -4.60 14.88
C VAL A 153 -11.64 -4.90 15.40
N SER A 154 -12.47 -3.85 15.51
CA SER A 154 -13.92 -3.92 15.72
C SER A 154 -14.66 -3.39 14.49
N VAL A 155 -15.41 -4.24 13.80
CA VAL A 155 -16.18 -3.91 12.58
C VAL A 155 -17.69 -3.96 12.83
N LYS A 156 -18.12 -3.67 14.06
CA LYS A 156 -19.52 -3.87 14.47
C LYS A 156 -20.50 -3.02 13.66
N ASP A 157 -20.06 -1.86 13.19
CA ASP A 157 -20.85 -0.93 12.38
C ASP A 157 -21.13 -1.45 10.96
N MET A 158 -20.20 -2.21 10.36
CA MET A 158 -20.38 -2.84 9.04
C MET A 158 -21.51 -3.90 9.00
N ASP A 159 -22.02 -4.30 10.17
CA ASP A 159 -23.17 -5.20 10.33
C ASP A 159 -24.40 -4.47 10.94
N ASP A 160 -24.48 -3.14 10.81
CA ASP A 160 -25.62 -2.34 11.27
C ASP A 160 -26.53 -1.94 10.08
N PRO A 161 -27.75 -2.50 9.97
CA PRO A 161 -28.68 -2.18 8.88
C PRO A 161 -29.24 -0.75 8.94
N SER A 162 -28.98 0.02 9.99
CA SER A 162 -29.31 1.45 10.04
C SER A 162 -28.24 2.34 9.39
N LYS A 163 -27.00 1.84 9.23
CA LYS A 163 -25.85 2.63 8.73
C LYS A 163 -25.54 2.45 7.25
N HIS A 164 -25.99 1.36 6.63
CA HIS A 164 -25.59 0.98 5.27
C HIS A 164 -26.78 0.68 4.35
N CYS A 165 -26.60 0.99 3.06
CA CYS A 165 -27.39 0.38 2.00
C CYS A 165 -27.03 -1.11 1.89
N PHE A 166 -28.00 -1.99 2.14
CA PHE A 166 -27.91 -3.43 1.92
C PHE A 166 -28.82 -3.87 0.77
N PRO A 167 -28.57 -5.03 0.13
CA PRO A 167 -29.42 -5.55 -0.95
C PRO A 167 -30.90 -5.67 -0.52
N GLY A 168 -31.77 -4.89 -1.16
CA GLY A 168 -33.20 -4.81 -0.83
C GLY A 168 -33.62 -3.52 -0.11
N SER A 169 -32.67 -2.71 0.39
CA SER A 169 -32.94 -1.31 0.75
C SER A 169 -33.12 -0.48 -0.52
N HIS A 170 -34.09 0.44 -0.53
CA HIS A 170 -34.29 1.38 -1.65
C HIS A 170 -33.63 2.74 -1.40
N TRP A 171 -33.70 3.26 -0.17
CA TRP A 171 -33.21 4.59 0.19
C TRP A 171 -32.47 4.55 1.53
N HIS A 172 -31.44 5.37 1.68
CA HIS A 172 -30.67 5.54 2.92
C HIS A 172 -30.34 7.02 3.17
N LEU A 173 -30.03 7.37 4.42
CA LEU A 173 -29.77 8.75 4.84
C LEU A 173 -28.26 9.03 4.87
N VAL A 174 -27.70 9.42 3.71
CA VAL A 174 -26.29 9.78 3.54
C VAL A 174 -26.09 11.26 3.87
N SER A 175 -25.27 11.55 4.89
CA SER A 175 -24.91 12.93 5.30
C SER A 175 -26.10 13.88 5.56
N GLY A 176 -27.29 13.34 5.87
CA GLY A 176 -28.53 14.10 6.08
C GLY A 176 -29.42 14.24 4.84
N ASN A 177 -28.98 13.77 3.68
CA ASN A 177 -29.78 13.67 2.45
C ASN A 177 -30.27 12.23 2.25
N TRP A 178 -31.39 12.05 1.56
CA TRP A 178 -31.84 10.72 1.14
C TRP A 178 -31.23 10.37 -0.22
N GLU A 179 -30.44 9.29 -0.27
CA GLU A 179 -29.86 8.73 -1.49
C GLU A 179 -30.49 7.37 -1.82
N GLU A 180 -30.61 7.05 -3.11
CA GLU A 180 -31.06 5.75 -3.60
C GLU A 180 -29.93 4.72 -3.46
N CYS A 181 -30.23 3.50 -2.99
CA CYS A 181 -29.24 2.46 -2.74
C CYS A 181 -28.69 1.81 -4.02
N THR A 182 -27.83 2.53 -4.73
CA THR A 182 -27.09 2.07 -5.92
C THR A 182 -25.93 1.12 -5.58
N GLU A 183 -25.42 0.40 -6.59
CA GLU A 183 -24.35 -0.60 -6.44
C GLU A 183 -23.03 -0.02 -5.87
N ASP A 184 -22.73 1.25 -6.17
CA ASP A 184 -21.58 1.94 -5.62
C ASP A 184 -21.74 2.29 -4.13
N ILE A 185 -22.93 2.68 -3.65
CA ILE A 185 -23.13 2.94 -2.21
C ILE A 185 -23.52 1.71 -1.38
N MET A 186 -23.99 0.62 -1.99
CA MET A 186 -24.29 -0.62 -1.27
C MET A 186 -23.04 -1.24 -0.62
N LEU A 187 -23.16 -1.66 0.64
CA LEU A 187 -22.17 -2.50 1.32
C LEU A 187 -22.45 -3.97 1.00
N THR A 188 -21.95 -4.43 -0.14
CA THR A 188 -22.06 -5.85 -0.52
C THR A 188 -21.07 -6.71 0.26
N GLU A 189 -21.34 -8.01 0.37
CA GLU A 189 -20.45 -8.95 1.08
C GLU A 189 -19.08 -9.06 0.38
N GLU A 190 -18.98 -8.81 -0.93
CA GLU A 190 -17.71 -8.70 -1.65
C GLU A 190 -16.89 -7.49 -1.17
N LYS A 191 -17.53 -6.32 -0.98
CA LYS A 191 -16.86 -5.13 -0.42
C LYS A 191 -16.44 -5.36 1.03
N LYS A 192 -17.28 -6.01 1.84
CA LYS A 192 -16.90 -6.45 3.19
C LYS A 192 -15.67 -7.36 3.14
N ASP A 193 -15.65 -8.37 2.28
CA ASP A 193 -14.51 -9.29 2.18
C ASP A 193 -13.22 -8.64 1.65
N ILE A 194 -13.32 -7.62 0.78
CA ILE A 194 -12.17 -6.78 0.40
C ILE A 194 -11.60 -6.07 1.63
N VAL A 195 -12.42 -5.32 2.38
CA VAL A 195 -11.95 -4.58 3.57
C VAL A 195 -11.44 -5.54 4.66
N LEU A 196 -12.23 -6.56 5.02
CA LEU A 196 -12.00 -7.44 6.17
C LEU A 196 -10.96 -8.55 5.94
N ARG A 197 -10.70 -8.95 4.69
CA ARG A 197 -9.77 -10.06 4.37
C ARG A 197 -8.58 -9.65 3.51
N GLN A 198 -8.59 -8.48 2.88
CA GLN A 198 -7.51 -8.03 1.99
C GLN A 198 -6.86 -6.74 2.50
N LEU A 199 -7.63 -5.65 2.63
CA LEU A 199 -7.08 -4.34 2.97
C LEU A 199 -6.59 -4.25 4.43
N LEU A 200 -7.47 -4.46 5.40
CA LEU A 200 -7.11 -4.36 6.83
C LEU A 200 -5.99 -5.32 7.26
N PRO A 201 -5.98 -6.62 6.90
CA PRO A 201 -4.92 -7.52 7.35
C PRO A 201 -3.55 -7.14 6.77
N ALA A 202 -3.51 -6.64 5.53
CA ALA A 202 -2.29 -6.19 4.90
C ALA A 202 -1.81 -4.84 5.47
N ALA A 203 -2.71 -3.89 5.71
CA ALA A 203 -2.36 -2.60 6.33
C ALA A 203 -1.85 -2.77 7.77
N ILE A 204 -2.56 -3.55 8.60
CA ILE A 204 -2.11 -3.91 9.96
C ILE A 204 -0.72 -4.57 9.92
N LYS A 205 -0.48 -5.50 8.98
CA LYS A 205 0.83 -6.11 8.79
C LYS A 205 1.90 -5.07 8.45
N LEU A 206 1.64 -4.18 7.49
CA LEU A 206 2.61 -3.18 7.03
C LEU A 206 3.03 -2.20 8.14
N HIS A 207 2.13 -1.84 9.05
CA HIS A 207 2.49 -1.11 10.28
C HIS A 207 3.20 -1.99 11.31
N ALA A 208 2.72 -3.20 11.59
CA ALA A 208 3.30 -4.07 12.62
C ALA A 208 4.74 -4.51 12.33
N GLU A 209 5.13 -4.69 11.06
CA GLU A 209 6.51 -4.95 10.65
C GLU A 209 7.44 -3.72 10.74
N ARG A 210 6.84 -2.53 10.89
CA ARG A 210 7.52 -1.22 10.83
C ARG A 210 7.55 -0.45 12.16
N LEU A 211 6.54 -0.64 13.00
CA LEU A 211 6.34 0.09 14.25
C LEU A 211 6.25 -0.90 15.41
N SER A 212 7.22 -0.82 16.32
CA SER A 212 7.13 -1.42 17.64
C SER A 212 6.66 -0.41 18.68
N VAL A 213 6.01 -0.88 19.73
CA VAL A 213 5.55 -0.10 20.88
C VAL A 213 5.97 -0.77 22.18
N ARG A 214 5.92 -0.02 23.29
CA ARG A 214 5.90 -0.60 24.63
C ARG A 214 4.54 -1.27 24.86
N PRO A 215 4.44 -2.60 25.03
CA PRO A 215 3.15 -3.28 25.01
C PRO A 215 2.25 -2.88 26.17
N VAL A 216 0.98 -2.61 25.88
CA VAL A 216 -0.02 -2.33 26.92
C VAL A 216 -0.24 -3.59 27.76
N ARG A 217 -0.21 -3.40 29.09
CA ARG A 217 -0.36 -4.46 30.09
C ARG A 217 -1.83 -4.60 30.51
N GLY A 218 -2.38 -5.80 30.37
CA GLY A 218 -3.79 -6.07 30.69
C GLY A 218 -4.76 -5.72 29.56
N PRO A 219 -6.07 -5.61 29.86
CA PRO A 219 -7.09 -5.23 28.88
C PRO A 219 -7.19 -3.72 28.70
N ILE A 220 -7.22 -3.26 27.45
CA ILE A 220 -7.52 -1.86 27.11
C ILE A 220 -9.01 -1.61 27.35
N ARG A 221 -9.35 -0.68 28.23
CA ARG A 221 -10.74 -0.17 28.39
C ARG A 221 -10.93 1.13 27.63
N ILE A 222 -12.12 1.29 27.06
CA ILE A 222 -12.51 2.49 26.31
C ILE A 222 -13.37 3.38 27.21
N PRO A 223 -13.11 4.70 27.34
CA PRO A 223 -13.95 5.59 28.13
C PRO A 223 -15.35 5.75 27.53
N TYR A 224 -16.29 6.24 28.33
CA TYR A 224 -17.65 6.56 27.86
C TYR A 224 -17.75 7.99 27.29
N ASP A 225 -16.82 8.84 27.69
CA ASP A 225 -16.65 10.25 27.37
C ASP A 225 -15.31 10.48 26.64
N GLY A 226 -15.05 11.70 26.17
CA GLY A 226 -13.80 12.08 25.48
C GLY A 226 -13.59 11.48 24.08
N MET A 227 -14.48 10.62 23.58
CA MET A 227 -14.31 9.89 22.31
C MET A 227 -14.54 10.70 21.01
N GLU A 228 -14.84 12.01 21.12
CA GLU A 228 -15.10 12.96 20.01
C GLU A 228 -15.75 12.34 18.74
N VAL A 229 -15.03 12.32 17.60
CA VAL A 229 -15.50 11.80 16.30
C VAL A 229 -15.89 10.32 16.39
N CYS A 230 -15.22 9.55 17.23
CA CYS A 230 -15.47 8.12 17.42
C CYS A 230 -16.74 7.81 18.20
N SER A 231 -17.41 8.80 18.81
CA SER A 231 -18.76 8.63 19.37
C SER A 231 -19.81 8.20 18.33
N ARG A 232 -19.49 8.29 17.03
CA ARG A 232 -20.33 7.82 15.91
C ARG A 232 -20.21 6.31 15.63
N PHE A 233 -19.19 5.64 16.17
CA PHE A 233 -18.92 4.22 15.95
C PHE A 233 -19.48 3.35 17.08
N THR A 234 -19.84 2.11 16.77
CA THR A 234 -20.51 1.18 17.69
C THR A 234 -19.47 0.48 18.55
N ILE A 235 -19.08 1.13 19.65
CA ILE A 235 -18.23 0.54 20.67
C ILE A 235 -19.00 -0.61 21.38
N PRO A 236 -18.53 -1.87 21.32
CA PRO A 236 -19.20 -2.96 22.02
C PRO A 236 -19.18 -2.72 23.55
N PRO A 237 -20.29 -2.90 24.30
CA PRO A 237 -20.35 -2.58 25.74
C PRO A 237 -19.30 -3.25 26.63
N TRP A 238 -18.74 -4.38 26.18
CA TRP A 238 -17.66 -5.08 26.88
C TRP A 238 -16.28 -4.42 26.71
N HIS A 239 -16.07 -3.53 25.73
CA HIS A 239 -14.84 -2.74 25.59
C HIS A 239 -14.71 -1.67 26.69
N HIS A 240 -15.82 -1.12 27.17
CA HIS A 240 -15.81 -0.17 28.29
C HIS A 240 -15.58 -0.88 29.64
N THR A 241 -16.18 -2.07 29.82
CA THR A 241 -16.27 -2.76 31.12
C THR A 241 -15.17 -3.80 31.34
N ILE A 242 -15.07 -4.80 30.46
CA ILE A 242 -14.04 -5.85 30.53
C ILE A 242 -12.72 -5.34 29.92
N GLY A 243 -12.83 -4.70 28.76
CA GLY A 243 -11.71 -4.24 27.95
C GLY A 243 -11.16 -5.32 27.00
N VAL A 244 -10.36 -4.89 26.02
CA VAL A 244 -9.78 -5.74 24.98
C VAL A 244 -8.38 -6.19 25.39
N SER A 245 -8.23 -7.49 25.65
CA SER A 245 -6.94 -8.10 26.00
C SER A 245 -6.04 -8.36 24.79
N GLY A 246 -4.73 -8.21 24.98
CA GLY A 246 -3.73 -8.52 23.94
C GLY A 246 -3.74 -7.52 22.78
N ALA A 247 -4.12 -6.28 23.05
CA ALA A 247 -4.11 -5.15 22.14
C ALA A 247 -3.11 -4.10 22.64
N ASP A 248 -2.55 -3.33 21.71
CA ASP A 248 -1.92 -2.03 21.95
C ASP A 248 -2.73 -0.89 21.35
N MET A 249 -3.56 -1.21 20.35
CA MET A 249 -4.51 -0.31 19.73
C MET A 249 -5.81 -1.07 19.38
N ILE A 250 -6.96 -0.43 19.56
CA ILE A 250 -8.26 -0.89 19.06
C ILE A 250 -8.65 0.01 17.88
N LEU A 251 -8.81 -0.59 16.70
CA LEU A 251 -9.29 0.12 15.51
C LEU A 251 -10.78 -0.18 15.30
N TYR A 252 -11.59 0.86 15.27
CA TYR A 252 -13.00 0.77 14.87
C TYR A 252 -13.09 1.04 13.37
N VAL A 253 -13.71 0.13 12.62
CA VAL A 253 -13.81 0.25 11.16
C VAL A 253 -15.27 0.20 10.73
N ASP A 254 -15.60 1.13 9.85
CA ASP A 254 -16.91 1.25 9.21
C ASP A 254 -16.74 1.49 7.71
N THR A 255 -17.85 1.42 6.97
CA THR A 255 -17.87 1.59 5.51
C THR A 255 -19.08 2.39 5.04
N VAL A 256 -19.29 3.57 5.64
CA VAL A 256 -20.34 4.51 5.23
C VAL A 256 -19.86 5.43 4.10
N VAL A 257 -20.81 5.93 3.30
CA VAL A 257 -20.55 6.93 2.26
C VAL A 257 -20.07 8.23 2.91
N SER A 258 -18.95 8.76 2.44
CA SER A 258 -18.38 10.02 2.91
C SER A 258 -18.11 10.96 1.73
N GLU A 259 -18.67 12.16 1.78
CA GLU A 259 -18.59 13.10 0.66
C GLU A 259 -17.13 13.52 0.37
N GLY A 260 -16.79 13.55 -0.93
CA GLY A 260 -15.48 13.96 -1.44
C GLY A 260 -14.27 13.11 -1.00
N THR A 261 -14.46 11.97 -0.33
CA THR A 261 -13.39 11.22 0.34
C THR A 261 -13.44 9.72 0.00
N VAL A 262 -12.28 9.15 -0.35
CA VAL A 262 -12.11 7.71 -0.63
C VAL A 262 -12.15 6.88 0.66
N ALA A 263 -11.50 7.40 1.70
CA ALA A 263 -11.57 6.96 3.07
C ALA A 263 -11.31 8.16 3.98
N TRP A 264 -11.40 7.97 5.30
CA TRP A 264 -10.91 8.91 6.30
C TRP A 264 -10.67 8.20 7.63
N ALA A 265 -9.82 8.77 8.49
CA ALA A 265 -9.51 8.24 9.81
C ALA A 265 -9.27 9.33 10.85
N ASN A 266 -9.25 8.92 12.13
CA ASN A 266 -8.86 9.80 13.24
C ASN A 266 -8.43 9.00 14.48
N VAL A 267 -7.73 9.65 15.40
CA VAL A 267 -7.52 9.17 16.77
C VAL A 267 -8.80 9.40 17.57
N CYS A 268 -9.15 8.44 18.44
CA CYS A 268 -10.23 8.58 19.41
C CYS A 268 -9.71 9.05 20.76
N VAL A 269 -8.73 8.32 21.31
CA VAL A 269 -8.18 8.52 22.66
C VAL A 269 -6.73 8.05 22.74
N THR A 270 -5.97 8.75 23.57
CA THR A 270 -4.55 8.55 23.84
C THR A 270 -4.31 8.09 25.27
N LEU A 271 -3.18 7.40 25.49
CA LEU A 271 -2.67 7.05 26.82
C LEU A 271 -2.05 8.28 27.49
N GLU A 272 -1.66 8.15 28.76
CA GLU A 272 -0.94 9.19 29.52
C GLU A 272 0.41 9.58 28.89
N ASP A 273 1.02 8.69 28.09
CA ASP A 273 2.25 8.95 27.31
C ASP A 273 1.97 9.69 25.97
N GLY A 274 0.71 10.03 25.68
CA GLY A 274 0.27 10.66 24.44
C GLY A 274 -0.03 9.69 23.30
N ARG A 275 0.26 8.39 23.44
CA ARG A 275 0.10 7.41 22.35
C ARG A 275 -1.37 7.08 22.06
N PRO A 276 -1.84 7.16 20.81
CA PRO A 276 -3.14 6.63 20.41
C PRO A 276 -3.30 5.14 20.74
N PHE A 277 -4.36 4.81 21.48
CA PHE A 277 -4.73 3.41 21.78
C PHE A 277 -6.10 3.04 21.23
N ALA A 278 -6.89 4.01 20.78
CA ALA A 278 -8.05 3.76 19.94
C ALA A 278 -8.14 4.79 18.81
N GLY A 279 -8.55 4.32 17.63
CA GLY A 279 -8.75 5.13 16.44
C GLY A 279 -9.89 4.58 15.58
N VAL A 280 -10.31 5.38 14.59
CA VAL A 280 -11.34 5.03 13.60
C VAL A 280 -10.78 5.08 12.19
N VAL A 281 -11.28 4.20 11.32
CA VAL A 281 -11.14 4.31 9.86
C VAL A 281 -12.51 4.06 9.22
N ASN A 282 -12.87 4.86 8.22
CA ASN A 282 -14.02 4.64 7.36
C ASN A 282 -13.58 4.49 5.91
N PHE A 283 -14.00 3.43 5.22
CA PHE A 283 -13.77 3.28 3.77
C PHE A 283 -15.06 3.56 3.00
N ASN A 284 -15.04 4.52 2.07
CA ASN A 284 -16.23 4.87 1.30
C ASN A 284 -16.59 3.72 0.31
N PRO A 285 -17.80 3.11 0.41
CA PRO A 285 -18.18 1.95 -0.40
C PRO A 285 -18.20 2.24 -1.91
N ARG A 286 -18.26 3.52 -2.33
CA ARG A 286 -18.14 3.93 -3.75
C ARG A 286 -16.76 3.63 -4.34
N HIS A 287 -15.73 3.48 -3.49
CA HIS A 287 -14.33 3.36 -3.91
C HIS A 287 -13.69 2.00 -3.63
N VAL A 288 -14.12 1.26 -2.59
CA VAL A 288 -13.54 -0.02 -2.13
C VAL A 288 -13.29 -1.02 -3.27
N ARG A 289 -12.01 -1.29 -3.58
CA ARG A 289 -11.54 -2.27 -4.57
C ARG A 289 -10.33 -3.05 -4.05
N PRO A 290 -10.02 -4.24 -4.61
CA PRO A 290 -8.84 -5.00 -4.22
C PRO A 290 -7.61 -4.56 -5.02
N THR A 291 -7.13 -3.32 -4.83
CA THR A 291 -5.95 -2.80 -5.55
C THR A 291 -4.83 -2.33 -4.61
N HIS A 292 -3.63 -2.12 -5.18
CA HIS A 292 -2.51 -1.53 -4.45
C HIS A 292 -2.76 -0.08 -4.01
N ALA A 293 -3.60 0.67 -4.72
CA ALA A 293 -3.96 2.04 -4.32
C ALA A 293 -4.89 2.01 -3.10
N ASP A 294 -5.93 1.16 -3.11
CA ASP A 294 -6.81 0.94 -1.96
C ASP A 294 -6.05 0.44 -0.72
N LEU A 295 -5.03 -0.40 -0.91
CA LEU A 295 -4.13 -0.82 0.17
C LEU A 295 -3.28 0.35 0.66
N GLY A 296 -2.73 1.18 -0.24
CA GLY A 296 -2.02 2.41 0.13
C GLY A 296 -2.89 3.34 0.97
N THR A 297 -4.14 3.56 0.56
CA THR A 297 -5.14 4.29 1.35
C THR A 297 -5.39 3.64 2.71
N ALA A 298 -5.56 2.31 2.78
CA ALA A 298 -5.76 1.64 4.06
C ALA A 298 -4.58 1.81 5.04
N VAL A 299 -3.34 1.89 4.55
CA VAL A 299 -2.15 2.19 5.36
C VAL A 299 -2.07 3.67 5.73
N HIS A 300 -2.45 4.58 4.82
CA HIS A 300 -2.51 6.03 5.06
C HIS A 300 -3.48 6.39 6.18
N GLU A 301 -4.72 5.89 6.08
CA GLU A 301 -5.75 6.10 7.10
C GLU A 301 -5.38 5.46 8.44
N MET A 302 -4.78 4.27 8.42
CA MET A 302 -4.26 3.66 9.64
C MET A 302 -3.10 4.46 10.26
N ALA A 303 -2.27 5.15 9.47
CA ALA A 303 -1.25 6.05 9.99
C ALA A 303 -1.86 7.28 10.70
N HIS A 304 -2.92 7.87 10.17
CA HIS A 304 -3.69 8.91 10.89
C HIS A 304 -4.24 8.37 12.21
N ALA A 305 -4.90 7.20 12.19
CA ALA A 305 -5.40 6.57 13.41
C ALA A 305 -4.30 6.19 14.43
N LEU A 306 -3.04 6.05 13.98
CA LEU A 306 -1.84 5.85 14.80
C LEU A 306 -1.17 7.15 15.26
N GLY A 307 -1.70 8.33 14.94
CA GLY A 307 -1.16 9.61 15.42
C GLY A 307 -0.40 10.44 14.40
N PHE A 308 -0.38 10.07 13.11
CA PHE A 308 0.11 10.96 12.05
C PHE A 308 -0.94 12.05 11.75
N LEU A 309 -1.08 13.04 12.64
CA LEU A 309 -1.96 14.20 12.46
C LEU A 309 -1.49 15.41 13.28
N SER A 310 -1.99 16.58 12.89
CA SER A 310 -1.55 17.89 13.41
C SER A 310 -1.62 18.00 14.94
N SER A 311 -2.69 17.55 15.59
CA SER A 311 -2.83 17.63 17.06
C SER A 311 -1.78 16.80 17.79
N CYS A 312 -1.43 15.62 17.28
CA CYS A 312 -0.34 14.80 17.79
C CYS A 312 1.03 15.47 17.56
N PHE A 313 1.27 16.04 16.37
CA PHE A 313 2.51 16.78 16.10
C PHE A 313 2.70 18.00 17.01
N PHE A 314 1.60 18.68 17.38
CA PHE A 314 1.62 19.75 18.39
C PHE A 314 1.84 19.19 19.80
N HIS A 315 1.16 18.11 20.19
CA HIS A 315 1.30 17.46 21.51
C HIS A 315 2.74 17.02 21.79
N PHE A 316 3.39 16.37 20.81
CA PHE A 316 4.78 15.93 20.89
C PHE A 316 5.79 17.06 20.56
N ASN A 317 5.34 18.31 20.41
CA ASN A 317 6.17 19.50 20.15
C ASN A 317 7.10 19.36 18.91
N MET A 318 6.64 18.66 17.88
CA MET A 318 7.45 18.27 16.72
C MET A 318 7.54 19.35 15.63
N VAL A 319 6.64 20.34 15.63
CA VAL A 319 6.43 21.29 14.51
C VAL A 319 6.94 22.70 14.77
N SER A 320 7.41 23.34 13.68
CA SER A 320 7.87 24.73 13.67
C SER A 320 7.34 25.49 12.45
N ARG A 321 7.40 26.83 12.49
CA ARG A 321 7.08 27.71 11.34
C ARG A 321 8.37 28.22 10.71
N VAL A 322 8.51 28.09 9.39
CA VAL A 322 9.65 28.61 8.61
C VAL A 322 9.15 29.73 7.70
N PRO A 323 9.70 30.97 7.81
CA PRO A 323 9.23 32.10 7.01
C PRO A 323 9.75 32.07 5.57
N ASN A 324 9.07 32.78 4.66
CA ASN A 324 9.49 33.12 3.29
C ASN A 324 9.71 31.95 2.29
N VAL A 325 9.49 30.69 2.70
CA VAL A 325 9.67 29.48 1.87
C VAL A 325 8.88 29.58 0.55
N ARG A 326 9.57 29.48 -0.60
CA ARG A 326 9.03 29.64 -1.97
C ARG A 326 8.22 30.93 -2.20
N GLY A 327 8.35 31.94 -1.33
CA GLY A 327 7.55 33.16 -1.32
C GLY A 327 6.16 33.02 -0.67
N LYS A 328 5.85 31.90 -0.01
CA LYS A 328 4.80 31.82 1.00
C LYS A 328 5.26 32.64 2.22
N LYS A 329 4.35 33.30 2.95
CA LYS A 329 4.71 34.09 4.15
C LYS A 329 5.45 33.22 5.19
N GLU A 330 4.92 32.01 5.39
CA GLU A 330 5.38 31.01 6.34
C GLU A 330 4.81 29.65 5.95
N VAL A 331 5.57 28.59 6.17
CA VAL A 331 5.12 27.19 6.10
C VAL A 331 5.27 26.53 7.45
N TRP A 332 4.56 25.42 7.67
CA TRP A 332 4.80 24.54 8.80
C TRP A 332 5.67 23.36 8.40
N VAL A 333 6.61 23.00 9.27
CA VAL A 333 7.49 21.85 9.08
C VAL A 333 7.49 20.96 10.31
N ILE A 334 7.61 19.64 10.13
CA ILE A 334 8.08 18.76 11.21
C ILE A 334 9.59 18.95 11.33
N SER A 335 9.97 19.60 12.43
CA SER A 335 11.32 20.03 12.80
C SER A 335 12.01 19.09 13.79
N SER A 336 11.37 17.96 14.14
CA SER A 336 11.88 17.00 15.11
C SER A 336 13.20 16.33 14.64
N PRO A 337 14.04 15.80 15.55
CA PRO A 337 15.44 15.53 15.25
C PRO A 337 15.69 14.53 14.12
N ARG A 338 14.97 13.40 14.07
CA ARG A 338 15.16 12.39 13.01
C ARG A 338 14.56 12.87 11.69
N VAL A 339 13.36 13.45 11.73
CA VAL A 339 12.70 13.96 10.51
C VAL A 339 13.54 15.07 9.87
N LYS A 340 14.07 16.02 10.66
CA LYS A 340 14.98 17.06 10.16
C LYS A 340 16.26 16.47 9.58
N ALA A 341 16.90 15.52 10.27
CA ALA A 341 18.12 14.87 9.79
C ALA A 341 17.89 14.09 8.47
N LEU A 342 16.80 13.33 8.37
CA LEU A 342 16.45 12.58 7.18
C LEU A 342 16.01 13.48 6.03
N ALA A 343 15.26 14.56 6.27
CA ALA A 343 14.91 15.52 5.21
C ALA A 343 16.16 16.22 4.64
N ARG A 344 17.11 16.62 5.50
CA ARG A 344 18.43 17.15 5.09
C ARG A 344 19.21 16.16 4.23
N GLN A 345 19.25 14.88 4.64
CA GLN A 345 19.92 13.83 3.88
C GLN A 345 19.22 13.52 2.56
N TYR A 346 17.89 13.38 2.58
CA TYR A 346 17.06 12.95 1.46
C TYR A 346 17.07 13.97 0.32
N HIS A 347 16.88 15.25 0.63
CA HIS A 347 16.97 16.33 -0.36
C HIS A 347 18.40 16.79 -0.64
N ASN A 348 19.42 16.24 0.03
CA ASN A 348 20.81 16.76 -0.01
C ASN A 348 20.87 18.27 0.27
N CYS A 349 20.19 18.71 1.34
CA CYS A 349 20.07 20.11 1.73
C CYS A 349 20.41 20.31 3.22
N PRO A 350 21.67 20.65 3.58
CA PRO A 350 22.09 20.77 4.99
C PRO A 350 21.40 21.88 5.79
N THR A 351 20.84 22.90 5.13
CA THR A 351 20.16 24.06 5.75
C THR A 351 18.69 23.79 6.12
N LEU A 352 18.08 22.72 5.60
CA LEU A 352 16.64 22.49 5.70
C LEU A 352 16.16 22.35 7.16
N GLU A 353 15.22 23.17 7.62
CA GLU A 353 14.82 23.21 9.04
C GLU A 353 13.74 22.20 9.46
N GLY A 354 13.23 21.39 8.53
CA GLY A 354 12.32 20.28 8.79
C GLY A 354 11.74 19.73 7.49
N MET A 355 10.88 18.72 7.57
CA MET A 355 10.09 18.26 6.42
C MET A 355 8.77 19.05 6.36
N GLU A 356 8.40 19.56 5.19
CA GLU A 356 7.22 20.42 5.02
C GLU A 356 5.91 19.64 5.14
N LEU A 357 4.96 20.22 5.87
CA LEU A 357 3.59 19.74 5.97
C LEU A 357 2.68 20.48 4.98
N GLU A 358 1.76 19.75 4.36
CA GLU A 358 0.82 20.26 3.36
C GLU A 358 0.04 21.47 3.90
N ASP A 359 0.20 22.62 3.23
CA ASP A 359 -0.55 23.84 3.53
C ASP A 359 -1.66 24.18 2.52
N GLY A 360 -1.83 23.39 1.45
CA GLY A 360 -2.96 23.43 0.55
C GLY A 360 -4.22 22.74 1.09
N GLY A 361 -5.32 22.86 0.34
CA GLY A 361 -6.60 22.24 0.69
C GLY A 361 -7.44 22.99 1.74
N GLY A 362 -8.68 22.51 1.91
CA GLY A 362 -9.61 23.00 2.94
C GLY A 362 -9.19 22.60 4.35
N GLY A 363 -9.86 23.16 5.37
CA GLY A 363 -9.46 23.10 6.79
C GLY A 363 -9.39 21.72 7.48
N GLY A 364 -9.51 20.62 6.74
CA GLY A 364 -9.22 19.26 7.23
C GLY A 364 -7.83 18.76 6.83
N ALA A 365 -7.43 18.92 5.56
CA ALA A 365 -6.20 18.30 5.03
C ALA A 365 -4.90 18.98 5.48
N ARG A 366 -4.98 20.25 5.90
CA ARG A 366 -3.82 21.07 6.25
C ARG A 366 -3.12 20.50 7.49
N LEU A 367 -1.79 20.39 7.43
CA LEU A 367 -0.92 19.95 8.52
C LEU A 367 -1.09 18.49 8.99
N GLN A 368 -1.80 17.66 8.23
CA GLN A 368 -1.95 16.22 8.50
C GLN A 368 -1.16 15.33 7.53
N HIS A 369 -0.54 15.94 6.51
CA HIS A 369 0.16 15.27 5.41
C HIS A 369 1.51 15.94 5.17
N TRP A 370 2.44 15.25 4.50
CA TRP A 370 3.60 15.89 3.86
C TRP A 370 3.13 16.74 2.67
N GLU A 371 3.81 17.85 2.38
CA GLU A 371 3.48 18.66 1.19
C GLU A 371 3.77 17.88 -0.11
N GLU A 372 2.77 17.74 -0.99
CA GLU A 372 2.84 16.92 -2.22
C GLU A 372 4.04 17.31 -3.11
N LEU A 373 4.32 18.61 -3.18
CA LEU A 373 5.44 19.21 -3.92
C LEU A 373 6.79 18.61 -3.52
N SER A 374 6.99 18.32 -2.23
CA SER A 374 8.25 17.80 -1.69
C SER A 374 8.27 16.28 -1.56
N ALA A 375 7.10 15.63 -1.44
CA ALA A 375 6.98 14.24 -1.00
C ALA A 375 6.02 13.36 -1.81
N ARG A 376 5.57 13.77 -3.01
CA ARG A 376 4.45 13.21 -3.80
C ARG A 376 4.07 11.73 -3.63
N ASP A 377 5.02 10.81 -3.74
CA ASP A 377 4.77 9.36 -3.69
C ASP A 377 5.00 8.73 -2.29
N GLU A 378 5.19 9.54 -1.25
CA GLU A 378 5.31 9.08 0.13
C GLU A 378 3.92 8.71 0.68
N LEU A 379 3.87 7.69 1.52
CA LEU A 379 2.66 7.19 2.16
C LEU A 379 1.75 8.29 2.70
N MET A 380 2.29 9.33 3.35
CA MET A 380 1.51 10.42 3.95
C MET A 380 1.52 11.72 3.11
N SER A 381 1.84 11.64 1.82
CA SER A 381 1.54 12.71 0.86
C SER A 381 0.06 12.61 0.41
N PRO A 382 -0.64 13.71 0.12
CA PRO A 382 -1.95 13.63 -0.50
C PRO A 382 -1.82 13.25 -1.99
N GLY A 383 -2.93 12.80 -2.59
CA GLY A 383 -3.14 12.82 -4.05
C GLY A 383 -2.49 11.72 -4.90
N SER A 384 -1.43 11.04 -4.45
CA SER A 384 -0.81 9.97 -5.24
C SER A 384 -1.51 8.62 -5.09
N ALA A 385 -1.60 7.88 -6.19
CA ALA A 385 -2.01 6.47 -6.20
C ALA A 385 -0.85 5.50 -5.88
N ILE A 386 0.35 6.04 -5.63
CA ILE A 386 1.55 5.32 -5.21
C ILE A 386 1.93 5.85 -3.82
N ALA A 387 2.00 4.95 -2.83
CA ALA A 387 2.20 5.28 -1.44
C ALA A 387 3.37 4.47 -0.87
N TYR A 388 4.58 5.03 -0.89
CA TYR A 388 5.79 4.41 -0.33
C TYR A 388 5.91 4.71 1.16
N TYR A 389 5.92 3.67 2.01
CA TYR A 389 6.11 3.81 3.45
C TYR A 389 7.60 4.08 3.76
N SER A 390 8.01 5.33 3.62
CA SER A 390 9.42 5.73 3.61
C SER A 390 9.99 5.96 5.02
N ALA A 391 11.30 6.26 5.06
CA ALA A 391 11.98 6.66 6.29
C ALA A 391 11.42 7.96 6.91
N LEU A 392 10.76 8.84 6.13
CA LEU A 392 10.20 10.09 6.65
C LEU A 392 9.03 9.84 7.60
N THR A 393 8.00 9.11 7.15
CA THR A 393 6.85 8.75 8.00
C THR A 393 7.26 7.86 9.17
N LEU A 394 8.24 6.96 8.98
CA LEU A 394 8.81 6.17 10.08
C LEU A 394 9.50 7.03 11.16
N ALA A 395 10.28 8.03 10.74
CA ALA A 395 10.94 8.94 11.66
C ALA A 395 9.96 9.89 12.37
N ALA A 396 8.86 10.28 11.71
CA ALA A 396 7.80 11.03 12.35
C ALA A 396 7.17 10.23 13.51
N PHE A 397 6.86 8.94 13.31
CA PHE A 397 6.38 8.08 14.40
C PHE A 397 7.43 7.91 15.53
N GLU A 398 8.71 7.71 15.21
CA GLU A 398 9.73 7.52 16.25
C GLU A 398 10.07 8.81 17.02
N ASP A 399 9.99 9.98 16.38
CA ASP A 399 10.19 11.27 17.04
C ASP A 399 9.03 11.65 17.99
N MET A 400 7.87 10.98 17.92
CA MET A 400 6.85 11.04 18.99
C MET A 400 7.31 10.34 20.29
N GLY A 401 8.39 9.54 20.25
CA GLY A 401 8.95 8.84 21.42
C GLY A 401 8.15 7.63 21.92
N VAL A 402 6.89 7.48 21.51
CA VAL A 402 6.00 6.37 21.90
C VAL A 402 6.00 5.18 20.92
N TYR A 403 6.62 5.35 19.76
CA TYR A 403 6.88 4.29 18.77
C TYR A 403 8.38 4.10 18.58
N ARG A 404 8.77 2.89 18.16
CA ARG A 404 10.13 2.57 17.70
C ARG A 404 10.06 2.03 16.28
N ALA A 405 10.68 2.76 15.34
CA ALA A 405 10.61 2.43 13.92
C ALA A 405 11.67 1.39 13.48
N ASN A 406 11.31 0.60 12.46
CA ASN A 406 12.19 -0.36 11.80
C ASN A 406 12.55 0.11 10.39
N TYR A 407 13.60 0.93 10.27
CA TYR A 407 14.06 1.47 8.98
C TYR A 407 14.54 0.41 7.98
N SER A 408 14.76 -0.86 8.39
CA SER A 408 15.07 -1.94 7.43
C SER A 408 13.88 -2.28 6.51
N MET A 409 12.67 -1.87 6.90
CA MET A 409 11.43 -2.00 6.14
C MET A 409 11.01 -0.67 5.48
N ALA A 410 11.84 0.38 5.52
CA ALA A 410 11.58 1.65 4.86
C ALA A 410 11.62 1.52 3.33
N GLU A 411 10.63 2.07 2.64
CA GLU A 411 10.54 2.01 1.19
C GLU A 411 11.26 3.21 0.53
N PRO A 412 12.00 2.99 -0.58
CA PRO A 412 12.86 4.02 -1.15
C PRO A 412 12.07 5.03 -2.00
N LEU A 413 11.76 6.18 -1.40
CA LEU A 413 11.17 7.32 -2.10
C LEU A 413 12.13 7.87 -3.18
N ARG A 414 11.54 8.28 -4.31
CA ARG A 414 12.27 8.81 -5.49
C ARG A 414 12.06 10.30 -5.72
N TRP A 415 10.83 10.77 -5.51
CA TRP A 415 10.42 12.15 -5.73
C TRP A 415 11.22 13.12 -4.85
N GLY A 416 11.95 14.07 -5.45
CA GLY A 416 12.78 15.03 -4.72
C GLY A 416 14.08 14.48 -4.08
N ASN A 417 14.45 13.22 -4.35
CA ASN A 417 15.67 12.62 -3.81
C ASN A 417 16.92 13.29 -4.41
N ASN A 418 17.84 13.77 -3.56
CA ASN A 418 19.03 14.55 -3.91
C ASN A 418 18.75 15.85 -4.73
N SER A 419 17.56 16.44 -4.62
CA SER A 419 17.18 17.68 -5.33
C SER A 419 18.06 18.91 -5.03
N GLY A 420 18.83 18.89 -3.93
CA GLY A 420 19.38 20.07 -3.32
C GLY A 420 18.31 20.95 -2.67
N CYS A 421 18.74 22.05 -2.07
CA CYS A 421 17.85 22.99 -1.38
C CYS A 421 16.86 23.71 -2.30
N GLY A 422 17.15 23.83 -3.60
CA GLY A 422 16.34 24.60 -4.54
C GLY A 422 14.88 24.17 -4.64
N LEU A 423 14.57 22.87 -4.52
CA LEU A 423 13.20 22.34 -4.55
C LEU A 423 12.36 22.84 -3.36
N MET A 424 13.01 23.02 -2.21
CA MET A 424 12.38 23.45 -0.96
C MET A 424 12.36 24.98 -0.86
N GLU A 425 13.45 25.65 -1.22
CA GLU A 425 13.61 27.09 -1.04
C GLU A 425 13.01 27.92 -2.20
N ASN A 426 13.11 27.45 -3.45
CA ASN A 426 12.70 28.18 -4.66
C ASN A 426 11.37 27.69 -5.25
N LYS A 427 10.77 28.51 -6.13
CA LYS A 427 9.55 28.14 -6.85
C LYS A 427 9.85 27.12 -7.94
N CYS A 428 9.02 26.08 -8.04
CA CYS A 428 9.12 25.01 -9.06
C CYS A 428 9.19 25.54 -10.51
N PHE A 429 8.59 26.71 -10.77
CA PHE A 429 8.67 27.43 -12.03
C PHE A 429 9.05 28.90 -11.83
N VAL A 430 10.04 29.35 -12.61
CA VAL A 430 10.44 30.75 -12.77
C VAL A 430 10.39 31.07 -14.25
N ASN A 431 9.58 32.07 -14.65
CA ASN A 431 9.41 32.49 -16.05
C ASN A 431 9.13 31.31 -17.03
N GLY A 432 8.31 30.35 -16.60
CA GLY A 432 7.93 29.16 -17.39
C GLY A 432 8.99 28.05 -17.46
N HIS A 433 10.14 28.23 -16.82
CA HIS A 433 11.23 27.25 -16.77
C HIS A 433 11.30 26.61 -15.37
N THR A 434 11.78 25.37 -15.31
CA THR A 434 11.99 24.62 -14.07
C THR A 434 13.42 24.07 -14.04
N ASP A 435 14.05 24.13 -12.87
CA ASP A 435 15.36 23.51 -12.62
C ASP A 435 15.24 22.00 -12.34
N TYR A 436 14.01 21.47 -12.25
CA TYR A 436 13.67 20.07 -11.93
C TYR A 436 12.78 19.46 -13.04
N PRO A 437 13.26 19.33 -14.29
CA PRO A 437 12.48 18.82 -15.43
C PRO A 437 12.11 17.34 -15.30
N GLU A 438 12.76 16.58 -14.41
CA GLU A 438 12.42 15.20 -14.04
C GLU A 438 11.25 15.10 -13.05
N LEU A 439 10.90 16.19 -12.36
CA LEU A 439 9.75 16.27 -11.45
C LEU A 439 8.57 17.04 -12.08
N PHE A 440 8.83 18.16 -12.75
CA PHE A 440 7.78 19.06 -13.24
C PHE A 440 7.76 19.18 -14.78
N CYS A 441 6.62 18.86 -15.38
CA CYS A 441 6.39 19.04 -16.82
C CYS A 441 6.10 20.51 -17.16
N THR A 442 6.74 21.05 -18.20
CA THR A 442 6.58 22.46 -18.64
C THR A 442 5.26 22.74 -19.38
N GLN A 443 4.48 21.71 -19.72
CA GLN A 443 3.12 21.82 -20.26
C GLN A 443 2.18 20.84 -19.57
N PRO A 444 0.88 21.17 -19.42
CA PRO A 444 -0.13 20.17 -19.12
C PRO A 444 -0.25 19.19 -20.30
N PHE A 445 -0.59 17.93 -20.01
CA PHE A 445 -1.05 17.02 -21.04
C PHE A 445 -2.43 17.48 -21.55
N ASN A 446 -2.59 17.58 -22.88
CA ASN A 446 -3.88 17.75 -23.55
C ASN A 446 -4.64 16.42 -23.63
#